data_AF-A0A1L9T6I0-F1
#
_entry.id   AF-A0A1L9T6I0-F1
#
_cell.length_a   1.000
_cell.length_b   1.000
_cell.length_c   1.000
_cell.angle_alpha   90.00
_cell.angle_beta   90.00
_cell.angle_gamma   90.00
#
_symmetry.space_group_name_H-M   'P 1'
#
loop_
_entity.id
_entity.type
_entity.pdbx_description
1 polymer ?
#
loop_
_entity_poly.entity_id
_entity_poly.type
_entity_poly.pdbx_seq_one_letter_code
_entity_poly.pdbx_strand_id
1 'polypeptide(L)'
;MGIPCPYEATSTAKLLGGRVRLLTLLLVKRTLEAQEAFAASLYEENRTLKEQAAKLQKEKLAAAERSRRQEQLLLEARNEGSRKDEQHHQELNRLCTHLQALQAGPVGPTDDQVRERMRRLVFELDSWVRSNFRDRGRLASITDSEEFPCTSAQRRAWIHVHVVDLVHHLIFSPPRFGMNDPFGQCITNVEDSVKETSSQTVFQNWKMATGAALEQLTSEQQSGTLVYIIDQIERKLGRAASTGSVRRKQQLRVFLEHCVSFKNILVRQPDKFSFIRSQPGVDFVAGVMENFGGNGDNGNSVRLSLWPALVKHDGTAPYVIIDPELVWTGD
;
A
#
# COMPACT_ATOMS: atom_id res chain seq x y z
N MET A 1 102.99 -31.70 131.83
CA MET A 1 101.54 -31.99 131.94
C MET A 1 100.91 -31.53 130.63
N GLY A 2 100.68 -32.42 129.65
CA GLY A 2 99.37 -33.06 129.36
C GLY A 2 98.46 -32.08 128.59
N ILE A 3 98.41 -31.98 127.24
CA ILE A 3 97.94 -32.93 126.18
C ILE A 3 96.45 -33.33 126.37
N PRO A 4 95.54 -33.40 125.35
CA PRO A 4 95.66 -33.18 123.87
C PRO A 4 94.48 -32.43 123.15
N CYS A 5 94.69 -32.17 121.84
CA CYS A 5 93.73 -32.14 120.69
C CYS A 5 92.76 -33.37 120.63
N PRO A 6 91.75 -33.53 119.72
CA PRO A 6 91.62 -33.05 118.32
C PRO A 6 90.17 -32.72 117.78
N TYR A 7 90.14 -32.32 116.49
CA TYR A 7 89.14 -32.36 115.39
C TYR A 7 87.85 -33.23 115.50
N GLU A 8 86.69 -32.76 115.00
CA GLU A 8 86.02 -33.12 113.70
C GLU A 8 84.50 -32.74 113.62
N ALA A 9 83.98 -32.62 112.37
CA ALA A 9 82.58 -32.54 111.89
C ALA A 9 81.79 -31.21 112.10
N THR A 10 81.17 -30.56 111.10
CA THR A 10 80.28 -31.15 110.08
C THR A 10 80.19 -30.28 108.81
N SER A 11 80.34 -30.94 107.66
CA SER A 11 80.43 -30.40 106.30
C SER A 11 79.35 -31.03 105.41
N THR A 12 78.08 -30.57 105.49
CA THR A 12 76.97 -31.16 104.70
C THR A 12 75.90 -30.17 104.20
N ALA A 13 76.10 -28.84 104.28
CA ALA A 13 75.09 -27.86 103.84
C ALA A 13 75.41 -27.11 102.52
N LYS A 14 76.63 -27.20 101.97
CA LYS A 14 77.04 -26.42 100.77
C LYS A 14 76.92 -27.15 99.42
N LEU A 15 76.68 -28.47 99.41
CA LEU A 15 76.60 -29.28 98.17
C LEU A 15 75.17 -29.43 97.61
N LEU A 16 74.12 -29.18 98.40
CA LEU A 16 72.71 -29.23 97.98
C LEU A 16 72.23 -27.91 97.34
N GLY A 17 72.66 -26.74 97.84
CA GLY A 17 72.28 -25.43 97.29
C GLY A 17 72.86 -25.13 95.89
N GLY A 18 74.04 -25.68 95.58
CA GLY A 18 74.65 -25.56 94.25
C GLY A 18 73.96 -26.43 93.19
N ARG A 19 73.55 -27.65 93.54
CA ARG A 19 72.81 -28.55 92.64
C ARG A 19 71.37 -28.09 92.38
N VAL A 20 70.69 -27.56 93.39
CA VAL A 20 69.33 -26.99 93.22
C VAL A 20 69.39 -25.76 92.32
N ARG A 21 70.31 -24.80 92.54
CA ARG A 21 70.46 -23.63 91.66
C ARG A 21 70.82 -23.99 90.22
N LEU A 22 71.66 -25.01 90.01
CA LEU A 22 72.01 -25.48 88.66
C LEU A 22 70.80 -26.14 87.97
N LEU A 23 70.01 -26.92 88.70
CA LEU A 23 68.78 -27.55 88.19
C LEU A 23 67.71 -26.50 87.86
N THR A 24 67.51 -25.48 88.70
CA THR A 24 66.55 -24.39 88.41
C THR A 24 67.00 -23.55 87.22
N LEU A 25 68.29 -23.24 87.09
CA LEU A 25 68.84 -22.53 85.92
C LEU A 25 68.71 -23.35 84.64
N LEU A 26 68.95 -24.67 84.70
CA LEU A 26 68.74 -25.57 83.56
C LEU A 26 67.27 -25.70 83.18
N LEU A 27 66.36 -25.74 84.17
CA LEU A 27 64.92 -25.80 83.93
C LEU A 27 64.42 -24.48 83.31
N VAL A 28 64.82 -23.34 83.85
CA VAL A 28 64.49 -22.01 83.34
C VAL A 28 65.04 -21.81 81.93
N LYS A 29 66.28 -22.24 81.68
CA LYS A 29 66.89 -22.19 80.35
C LYS A 29 66.11 -23.07 79.35
N ARG A 30 65.74 -24.30 79.73
CA ARG A 30 64.88 -25.16 78.89
C ARG A 30 63.50 -24.57 78.63
N THR A 31 62.88 -23.94 79.63
CA THR A 31 61.57 -23.30 79.43
C THR A 31 61.67 -22.04 78.58
N LEU A 32 62.78 -21.29 78.69
CA LEU A 32 63.05 -20.12 77.86
C LEU A 32 63.32 -20.55 76.41
N GLU A 33 64.16 -21.56 76.19
CA GLU A 33 64.41 -22.15 74.86
C GLU A 33 63.11 -22.72 74.24
N ALA A 34 62.25 -23.35 75.04
CA ALA A 34 60.94 -23.83 74.58
C ALA A 34 59.98 -22.68 74.25
N GLN A 35 59.99 -21.59 75.03
CA GLN A 35 59.20 -20.39 74.74
C GLN A 35 59.71 -19.63 73.52
N GLU A 36 61.03 -19.54 73.32
CA GLU A 36 61.65 -18.94 72.14
C GLU A 36 61.34 -19.77 70.89
N ALA A 37 61.42 -21.10 70.97
CA ALA A 37 61.03 -21.99 69.88
C ALA A 37 59.53 -21.87 69.54
N PHE A 38 58.67 -21.76 70.56
CA PHE A 38 57.23 -21.55 70.36
C PHE A 38 56.92 -20.18 69.77
N ALA A 39 57.58 -19.12 70.23
CA ALA A 39 57.46 -17.77 69.68
C ALA A 39 57.94 -17.72 68.23
N ALA A 40 59.07 -18.34 67.91
CA ALA A 40 59.58 -18.45 66.54
C ALA A 40 58.60 -19.19 65.62
N SER A 41 58.01 -20.29 66.10
CA SER A 41 56.94 -21.03 65.38
C SER A 41 55.72 -20.15 65.11
N LEU A 42 55.25 -19.39 66.11
CA LEU A 42 54.13 -18.45 65.96
C LEU A 42 54.44 -17.33 64.98
N TYR A 43 55.67 -16.80 64.97
CA TYR A 43 56.07 -15.78 64.01
C TYR A 43 56.06 -16.30 62.57
N GLU A 44 56.55 -17.52 62.35
CA GLU A 44 56.55 -18.15 61.02
C GLU A 44 55.12 -18.48 60.56
N GLU A 45 54.27 -18.95 61.46
CA GLU A 45 52.85 -19.16 61.19
C GLU A 45 52.12 -17.83 60.87
N ASN A 46 52.40 -16.76 61.62
CA ASN A 46 51.81 -15.44 61.34
C ASN A 46 52.29 -14.89 59.99
N ARG A 47 53.55 -15.13 59.64
CA ARG A 47 54.12 -14.73 58.35
C ARG A 47 53.45 -15.48 57.21
N THR A 48 53.35 -16.80 57.29
CA THR A 48 52.69 -17.63 56.27
C THR A 48 51.21 -17.28 56.11
N LEU A 49 50.49 -17.03 57.21
CA LEU A 49 49.10 -16.55 57.17
C LEU A 49 48.96 -15.19 56.50
N LYS A 50 49.88 -14.24 56.74
CA LYS A 50 49.89 -12.94 56.05
C LYS A 50 50.14 -13.09 54.56
N GLU A 51 51.08 -13.96 54.16
CA GLU A 51 51.35 -14.25 52.75
C GLU A 51 50.15 -14.91 52.07
N GLN A 52 49.49 -15.86 52.74
CA GLN A 52 48.25 -16.48 52.24
C GLN A 52 47.09 -15.48 52.13
N ALA A 53 46.90 -14.61 53.12
CA ALA A 53 45.88 -13.57 53.10
C ALA A 53 46.11 -12.58 51.96
N ALA A 54 47.36 -12.14 51.75
CA ALA A 54 47.71 -11.27 50.63
C ALA A 54 47.46 -11.94 49.28
N LYS A 55 47.77 -13.22 49.15
CA LYS A 55 47.49 -14.01 47.93
C LYS A 55 45.99 -14.12 47.66
N LEU A 56 45.20 -14.49 48.67
CA LEU A 56 43.74 -14.60 48.56
C LEU A 56 43.10 -13.25 48.22
N GLN A 57 43.59 -12.15 48.80
CA GLN A 57 43.08 -10.82 48.49
C GLN A 57 43.37 -10.42 47.03
N LYS A 58 44.56 -10.75 46.52
CA LYS A 58 44.90 -10.55 45.10
C LYS A 58 44.03 -11.38 44.17
N GLU A 59 43.79 -12.65 44.52
CA GLU A 59 42.91 -13.55 43.75
C GLU A 59 41.46 -13.06 43.75
N LYS A 60 40.95 -12.60 44.90
CA LYS A 60 39.61 -12.02 45.02
C LYS A 60 39.45 -10.79 44.12
N LEU A 61 40.42 -9.88 44.12
CA LEU A 61 40.41 -8.70 43.25
C LEU A 61 40.44 -9.10 41.77
N ALA A 62 41.29 -10.07 41.40
CA ALA A 62 41.37 -10.57 40.02
C ALA A 62 40.10 -11.31 39.59
N ALA A 63 39.40 -11.99 40.50
CA ALA A 63 38.12 -12.63 40.24
C ALA A 63 36.99 -11.59 40.08
N ALA A 64 36.94 -10.58 40.96
CA ALA A 64 35.96 -9.49 40.87
C ALA A 64 36.09 -8.72 39.55
N GLU A 65 37.32 -8.40 39.14
CA GLU A 65 37.55 -7.71 37.86
C GLU A 65 37.19 -8.58 36.64
N ARG A 66 37.43 -9.90 36.71
CA ARG A 66 36.96 -10.85 35.67
C ARG A 66 35.43 -10.88 35.59
N SER A 67 34.75 -10.95 36.74
CA SER A 67 33.28 -10.92 36.79
C SER A 67 32.72 -9.64 36.19
N ARG A 68 33.29 -8.49 36.58
CA ARG A 68 32.89 -7.17 36.07
C ARG A 68 33.02 -7.07 34.55
N ARG A 69 34.15 -7.54 33.99
CA ARG A 69 34.36 -7.54 32.53
C ARG A 69 33.38 -8.46 31.81
N GLN A 70 33.08 -9.62 32.39
CA GLN A 70 32.13 -10.55 31.80
C GLN A 70 30.70 -9.99 31.80
N GLU A 71 30.28 -9.34 32.88
CA GLU A 71 28.99 -8.62 32.93
C GLU A 71 28.92 -7.51 31.88
N GLN A 72 29.99 -6.73 31.73
CA GLN A 72 30.05 -5.68 30.73
C GLN A 72 29.89 -6.25 29.31
N LEU A 73 30.62 -7.32 28.98
CA LEU A 73 30.52 -7.97 27.67
C LEU A 73 29.13 -8.57 27.40
N LEU A 74 28.48 -9.14 28.42
CA LEU A 74 27.12 -9.66 28.30
C LEU A 74 26.12 -8.54 28.03
N LEU A 75 26.30 -7.40 28.69
CA LEU A 75 25.42 -6.24 28.52
C LEU A 75 25.60 -5.60 27.14
N GLU A 76 26.84 -5.49 26.67
CA GLU A 76 27.17 -5.07 25.31
C GLU A 76 26.57 -6.02 24.26
N ALA A 77 26.76 -7.33 24.42
CA ALA A 77 26.20 -8.34 23.53
C ALA A 77 24.65 -8.31 23.50
N ARG A 78 24.00 -8.10 24.65
CA ARG A 78 22.54 -7.99 24.73
C ARG A 78 22.03 -6.72 24.06
N ASN A 79 22.71 -5.60 24.24
CA ASN A 79 22.34 -4.33 23.60
C ASN A 79 22.55 -4.41 22.08
N GLU A 80 23.66 -5.00 21.64
CA GLU A 80 23.91 -5.20 20.21
C GLU A 80 22.89 -6.17 19.59
N GLY A 81 22.56 -7.26 20.28
CA GLY A 81 21.50 -8.18 19.88
C GLY A 81 20.15 -7.49 19.75
N SER A 82 19.75 -6.70 20.76
CA SER A 82 18.49 -5.95 20.72
C SER A 82 18.45 -4.93 19.59
N ARG A 83 19.58 -4.25 19.32
CA ARG A 83 19.67 -3.29 18.22
C ARG A 83 19.57 -3.97 16.85
N LYS A 84 20.18 -5.14 16.69
CA LYS A 84 20.05 -5.95 15.46
C LYS A 84 18.60 -6.41 15.29
N ASP A 85 17.98 -6.96 16.32
CA ASP A 85 16.58 -7.39 16.26
C ASP A 85 15.64 -6.26 15.84
N GLU A 86 15.81 -5.05 16.41
CA GLU A 86 15.03 -3.87 16.03
C GLU A 86 15.24 -3.50 14.56
N GLN A 87 16.49 -3.50 14.08
CA GLN A 87 16.80 -3.23 12.66
C GLN A 87 16.15 -4.26 11.73
N HIS A 88 16.26 -5.55 12.08
CA HIS A 88 15.63 -6.63 11.32
C HIS A 88 14.10 -6.48 11.32
N HIS A 89 13.50 -6.11 12.44
CA HIS A 89 12.05 -5.90 12.53
C HIS A 89 11.58 -4.72 11.67
N GLN A 90 12.33 -3.62 11.67
CA GLN A 90 12.07 -2.47 10.80
C GLN A 90 12.16 -2.84 9.31
N GLU A 91 13.17 -3.64 8.94
CA GLU A 91 13.33 -4.11 7.55
C GLU A 91 12.20 -5.05 7.13
N LEU A 92 11.80 -5.99 8.00
CA LEU A 92 10.65 -6.85 7.76
C LEU A 92 9.35 -6.06 7.58
N ASN A 93 9.10 -5.05 8.41
CA ASN A 93 7.92 -4.19 8.29
C ASN A 93 7.93 -3.39 6.99
N ARG A 94 9.11 -2.87 6.59
CA ARG A 94 9.28 -2.18 5.31
C ARG A 94 9.00 -3.10 4.13
N LEU A 95 9.56 -4.32 4.16
CA LEU A 95 9.35 -5.31 3.10
C LEU A 95 7.90 -5.79 3.05
N CYS A 96 7.25 -6.02 4.18
CA CYS A 96 5.82 -6.38 4.24
C CYS A 96 4.94 -5.26 3.67
N THR A 97 5.21 -4.01 4.04
CA THR A 97 4.49 -2.84 3.50
C THR A 97 4.68 -2.74 1.99
N HIS A 98 5.91 -2.97 1.51
CA HIS A 98 6.20 -2.94 0.09
C HIS A 98 5.51 -4.08 -0.68
N LEU A 99 5.52 -5.30 -0.13
CA LEU A 99 4.78 -6.44 -0.68
C LEU A 99 3.29 -6.18 -0.72
N GLN A 100 2.71 -5.62 0.34
CA GLN A 100 1.30 -5.25 0.37
C GLN A 100 0.96 -4.19 -0.69
N ALA A 101 1.81 -3.19 -0.88
CA ALA A 101 1.63 -2.19 -1.92
C ALA A 101 1.71 -2.79 -3.34
N LEU A 102 2.63 -3.73 -3.56
CA LEU A 102 2.76 -4.46 -4.83
C LEU A 102 1.58 -5.41 -5.07
N GLN A 103 1.06 -6.05 -4.02
CA GLN A 103 -0.09 -6.97 -4.08
C GLN A 103 -1.42 -6.24 -4.26
N ALA A 104 -1.58 -5.08 -3.63
CA ALA A 104 -2.79 -4.26 -3.72
C ALA A 104 -3.05 -3.73 -5.15
N GLY A 105 -2.00 -3.66 -5.98
CA GLY A 105 -2.10 -3.18 -7.36
C GLY A 105 -2.48 -1.69 -7.45
N PRO A 106 -2.52 -1.12 -8.67
CA PRO A 106 -3.03 0.22 -8.86
C PRO A 106 -4.52 0.27 -8.52
N VAL A 107 -4.89 1.09 -7.53
CA VAL A 107 -6.29 1.33 -7.16
C VAL A 107 -6.99 2.03 -8.33
N GLY A 108 -7.90 1.31 -8.98
CA GLY A 108 -8.76 1.85 -10.03
C GLY A 108 -9.75 2.88 -9.49
N PRO A 109 -10.38 3.70 -10.35
CA PRO A 109 -11.43 4.61 -9.94
C PRO A 109 -12.59 3.89 -9.27
N THR A 110 -13.13 4.51 -8.22
CA THR A 110 -14.34 4.01 -7.55
C THR A 110 -15.57 4.20 -8.44
N ASP A 111 -16.66 3.48 -8.14
CA ASP A 111 -17.93 3.60 -8.88
C ASP A 111 -18.47 5.05 -8.88
N ASP A 112 -18.27 5.81 -7.80
CA ASP A 112 -18.63 7.23 -7.72
C ASP A 112 -17.77 8.10 -8.64
N GLN A 113 -16.45 7.84 -8.72
CA GLN A 113 -15.57 8.56 -9.65
C GLN A 113 -15.89 8.21 -11.11
N VAL A 114 -16.29 6.98 -11.38
CA VAL A 114 -16.77 6.53 -12.69
C VAL A 114 -18.07 7.27 -13.05
N ARG A 115 -19.05 7.32 -12.14
CA ARG A 115 -20.32 8.05 -12.32
C ARG A 115 -20.09 9.53 -12.57
N GLU A 116 -19.24 10.18 -11.78
CA GLU A 116 -18.93 11.61 -11.94
C GLU A 116 -18.30 11.90 -13.31
N ARG A 117 -17.40 11.04 -13.79
CA ARG A 117 -16.83 11.18 -15.14
C ARG A 117 -17.89 10.98 -16.23
N MET A 118 -18.80 10.01 -16.06
CA MET A 118 -19.91 9.78 -16.99
C MET A 118 -20.79 11.03 -17.11
N ARG A 119 -21.19 11.62 -15.98
CA ARG A 119 -21.99 12.85 -15.93
C ARG A 119 -21.28 14.08 -16.49
N ARG A 120 -19.96 14.17 -16.30
CA ARG A 120 -19.14 15.22 -16.91
C ARG A 120 -19.22 15.18 -18.44
N LEU A 121 -19.16 14.00 -19.04
CA LEU A 121 -19.28 13.85 -20.50
C LEU A 121 -20.66 14.31 -21.00
N VAL A 122 -21.74 13.98 -20.28
CA VAL A 122 -23.09 14.49 -20.58
C VAL A 122 -23.10 16.02 -20.58
N PHE A 123 -22.54 16.64 -19.53
CA PHE A 123 -22.48 18.08 -19.41
C PHE A 123 -21.64 18.74 -20.51
N GLU A 124 -20.50 18.15 -20.86
CA GLU A 124 -19.65 18.64 -21.95
C GLU A 124 -20.38 18.63 -23.29
N LEU A 125 -21.12 17.56 -23.58
CA LEU A 125 -21.91 17.46 -24.80
C LEU A 125 -23.06 18.47 -24.81
N ASP A 126 -23.84 18.57 -23.73
CA ASP A 126 -24.93 19.55 -23.61
C ASP A 126 -24.39 20.98 -23.78
N SER A 127 -23.27 21.31 -23.16
CA SER A 127 -22.58 22.60 -23.31
C SER A 127 -22.13 22.84 -24.75
N TRP A 128 -21.56 21.82 -25.41
CA TRP A 128 -21.18 21.90 -26.82
C TRP A 128 -22.39 22.15 -27.72
N VAL A 129 -23.50 21.44 -27.53
CA VAL A 129 -24.73 21.63 -28.32
C VAL A 129 -25.31 23.02 -28.10
N ARG A 130 -25.46 23.45 -26.84
CA ARG A 130 -26.02 24.77 -26.49
C ARG A 130 -25.15 25.93 -26.98
N SER A 131 -23.82 25.78 -26.97
CA SER A 131 -22.91 26.82 -27.41
C SER A 131 -22.85 26.95 -28.94
N ASN A 132 -22.98 25.84 -29.66
CA ASN A 132 -22.81 25.81 -31.11
C ASN A 132 -24.12 25.93 -31.91
N PHE A 133 -25.29 25.64 -31.32
CA PHE A 133 -26.59 25.65 -32.01
C PHE A 133 -27.59 26.58 -31.30
N ARG A 134 -27.32 27.89 -31.34
CA ARG A 134 -28.09 28.92 -30.65
C ARG A 134 -29.23 29.49 -31.49
N ASP A 135 -28.97 29.68 -32.77
CA ASP A 135 -29.86 30.29 -33.75
C ASP A 135 -31.06 29.38 -34.04
N ARG A 136 -32.26 29.86 -33.69
CA ARG A 136 -33.52 29.12 -33.88
C ARG A 136 -33.89 28.95 -35.34
N GLY A 137 -33.59 29.93 -36.19
CA GLY A 137 -33.88 29.87 -37.63
C GLY A 137 -33.00 28.85 -38.33
N ARG A 138 -31.71 28.78 -37.95
CA ARG A 138 -30.80 27.74 -38.46
C ARG A 138 -31.11 26.35 -37.92
N LEU A 139 -31.55 26.23 -36.67
CA LEU A 139 -32.05 24.97 -36.10
C LEU A 139 -33.29 24.46 -36.85
N ALA A 140 -34.12 25.37 -37.38
CA ALA A 140 -35.31 25.02 -38.14
C ALA A 140 -35.00 24.19 -39.40
N SER A 141 -33.79 24.32 -39.98
CA SER A 141 -33.40 23.59 -41.19
C SER A 141 -32.85 22.18 -40.95
N ILE A 142 -32.73 21.73 -39.69
CA ILE A 142 -32.23 20.38 -39.36
C ILE A 142 -33.28 19.30 -39.67
N THR A 143 -34.56 19.63 -39.51
CA THR A 143 -35.67 18.74 -39.80
C THR A 143 -36.84 19.54 -40.35
N ASP A 144 -37.45 19.00 -41.40
CA ASP A 144 -38.68 19.51 -42.01
C ASP A 144 -39.94 18.88 -41.37
N SER A 145 -39.76 18.07 -40.32
CA SER A 145 -40.86 17.39 -39.63
C SER A 145 -41.72 18.37 -38.81
N GLU A 146 -43.03 18.31 -39.01
CA GLU A 146 -44.01 19.03 -38.19
C GLU A 146 -44.34 18.32 -36.87
N GLU A 147 -44.09 17.00 -36.77
CA GLU A 147 -44.49 16.19 -35.61
C GLU A 147 -43.43 16.21 -34.50
N PHE A 148 -42.20 15.75 -34.80
CA PHE A 148 -41.07 15.73 -33.88
C PHE A 148 -39.76 15.57 -34.65
N PRO A 149 -38.67 16.28 -34.28
CA PRO A 149 -38.60 17.34 -33.27
C PRO A 149 -39.10 18.69 -33.80
N CYS A 150 -40.13 19.27 -33.16
CA CYS A 150 -40.76 20.52 -33.61
C CYS A 150 -40.22 21.76 -32.88
N THR A 151 -39.89 21.65 -31.58
CA THR A 151 -39.37 22.79 -30.79
C THR A 151 -37.85 22.92 -30.86
N SER A 152 -37.30 24.11 -30.55
CA SER A 152 -35.85 24.30 -30.48
C SER A 152 -35.16 23.39 -29.45
N ALA A 153 -35.84 23.05 -28.35
CA ALA A 153 -35.32 22.13 -27.34
C ALA A 153 -35.24 20.70 -27.88
N GLN A 154 -36.31 20.22 -28.52
CA GLN A 154 -36.34 18.89 -29.14
C GLN A 154 -35.33 18.78 -30.29
N ARG A 155 -35.15 19.84 -31.09
CA ARG A 155 -34.14 19.87 -32.17
C ARG A 155 -32.71 19.77 -31.62
N ARG A 156 -32.43 20.40 -30.49
CA ARG A 156 -31.13 20.24 -29.78
C ARG A 156 -30.98 18.85 -29.17
N ALA A 157 -32.05 18.28 -28.61
CA ALA A 157 -32.05 16.90 -28.13
C ALA A 157 -31.77 15.91 -29.27
N TRP A 158 -32.30 16.15 -30.47
CA TRP A 158 -32.02 15.36 -31.66
C TRP A 158 -30.55 15.47 -32.11
N ILE A 159 -29.97 16.68 -32.07
CA ILE A 159 -28.51 16.86 -32.29
C ILE A 159 -27.72 16.02 -31.28
N HIS A 160 -28.11 16.08 -30.01
CA HIS A 160 -27.48 15.33 -28.93
C HIS A 160 -27.47 13.83 -29.24
N VAL A 161 -28.63 13.28 -29.60
CA VAL A 161 -28.76 11.88 -30.03
C VAL A 161 -27.84 11.55 -31.19
N HIS A 162 -27.78 12.41 -32.21
CA HIS A 162 -26.96 12.11 -33.38
C HIS A 162 -25.47 12.01 -33.07
N VAL A 163 -24.96 12.87 -32.17
CA VAL A 163 -23.58 12.79 -31.69
C VAL A 163 -23.39 11.51 -30.86
N VAL A 164 -24.35 11.21 -29.99
CA VAL A 164 -24.30 10.06 -29.07
C VAL A 164 -24.43 8.73 -29.82
N ASP A 165 -25.17 8.67 -30.93
CA ASP A 165 -25.20 7.53 -31.84
C ASP A 165 -23.78 7.18 -32.29
N LEU A 166 -23.05 8.17 -32.81
CA LEU A 166 -21.70 7.96 -33.32
C LEU A 166 -20.72 7.58 -32.21
N VAL A 167 -20.77 8.28 -31.07
CA VAL A 167 -19.96 7.95 -29.89
C VAL A 167 -20.25 6.54 -29.40
N HIS A 168 -21.53 6.17 -29.30
CA HIS A 168 -21.93 4.85 -28.85
C HIS A 168 -21.39 3.76 -29.78
N HIS A 169 -21.68 3.85 -31.07
CA HIS A 169 -21.31 2.79 -32.02
C HIS A 169 -19.81 2.69 -32.25
N LEU A 170 -19.08 3.80 -32.25
CA LEU A 170 -17.67 3.83 -32.64
C LEU A 170 -16.70 3.85 -31.46
N ILE A 171 -17.13 4.28 -30.26
CA ILE A 171 -16.26 4.40 -29.08
C ILE A 171 -16.72 3.45 -27.96
N PHE A 172 -17.99 3.49 -27.58
CA PHE A 172 -18.46 2.78 -26.38
C PHE A 172 -18.84 1.32 -26.60
N SER A 173 -19.45 1.00 -27.74
CA SER A 173 -19.91 -0.34 -28.10
C SER A 173 -18.77 -1.31 -28.40
N PRO A 174 -17.68 -0.93 -29.09
CA PRO A 174 -16.57 -1.84 -29.31
C PRO A 174 -15.97 -2.31 -27.98
N PRO A 175 -15.55 -3.58 -27.85
CA PRO A 175 -14.89 -4.05 -26.64
C PRO A 175 -13.67 -3.19 -26.29
N ARG A 176 -12.92 -2.79 -27.32
CA ARG A 176 -11.76 -1.91 -27.25
C ARG A 176 -11.82 -0.90 -28.39
N PHE A 177 -11.66 0.38 -28.07
CA PHE A 177 -11.66 1.44 -29.06
C PHE A 177 -10.46 1.32 -30.00
N GLY A 178 -10.67 1.59 -31.30
CA GLY A 178 -9.61 1.50 -32.32
C GLY A 178 -9.30 0.08 -32.82
N MET A 179 -9.97 -0.96 -32.30
CA MET A 179 -9.87 -2.31 -32.84
C MET A 179 -11.12 -2.66 -33.67
N ASN A 180 -10.88 -3.22 -34.86
CA ASN A 180 -11.93 -3.77 -35.69
C ASN A 180 -12.23 -5.22 -35.26
N ASP A 181 -13.47 -5.67 -35.47
CA ASP A 181 -13.81 -7.10 -35.42
C ASP A 181 -13.18 -7.79 -36.64
N PRO A 182 -12.54 -8.99 -36.54
CA PRO A 182 -12.58 -10.01 -35.48
C PRO A 182 -11.56 -9.84 -34.32
N PHE A 183 -10.63 -8.90 -34.41
CA PHE A 183 -9.52 -8.80 -33.44
C PHE A 183 -10.00 -8.40 -32.04
N GLY A 184 -11.02 -7.54 -31.97
CA GLY A 184 -11.66 -7.17 -30.70
C GLY A 184 -12.18 -8.39 -29.93
N GLN A 185 -12.88 -9.29 -30.61
CA GLN A 185 -13.42 -10.51 -30.00
C GLN A 185 -12.31 -11.46 -29.55
N CYS A 186 -11.24 -11.61 -30.34
CA CYS A 186 -10.09 -12.42 -29.96
C CYS A 186 -9.47 -11.94 -28.63
N ILE A 187 -9.27 -10.63 -28.48
CA ILE A 187 -8.74 -10.05 -27.24
C ILE A 187 -9.70 -10.26 -26.06
N THR A 188 -11.01 -10.16 -26.28
CA THR A 188 -12.00 -10.47 -25.23
C THR A 188 -11.91 -11.92 -24.78
N ASN A 189 -11.78 -12.88 -25.70
CA ASN A 189 -11.65 -14.29 -25.35
C ASN A 189 -10.35 -14.59 -24.57
N VAL A 190 -9.25 -13.90 -24.93
CA VAL A 190 -7.99 -13.99 -24.17
C VAL A 190 -8.15 -13.37 -22.79
N GLU A 191 -8.83 -12.22 -22.67
CA GLU A 191 -9.12 -11.57 -21.38
C GLU A 191 -9.91 -12.51 -20.45
N ASP A 192 -10.96 -13.17 -20.97
CA ASP A 192 -11.76 -14.14 -20.22
C ASP A 192 -10.91 -15.36 -19.80
N SER A 193 -10.07 -15.87 -20.71
CA SER A 193 -9.15 -17.00 -20.40
C SER A 193 -8.14 -16.65 -19.31
N VAL A 194 -7.56 -15.44 -19.34
CA VAL A 194 -6.62 -14.98 -18.30
C VAL A 194 -7.34 -14.82 -16.97
N LYS A 195 -8.57 -14.28 -16.96
CA LYS A 195 -9.39 -14.13 -15.75
C LYS A 195 -9.68 -15.48 -15.08
N GLU A 196 -9.96 -16.52 -15.87
CA GLU A 196 -10.28 -17.86 -15.36
C GLU A 196 -9.05 -18.64 -14.85
N THR A 197 -7.89 -18.43 -15.48
CA THR A 197 -6.67 -19.23 -15.23
C THR A 197 -5.68 -18.60 -14.26
N SER A 198 -5.82 -17.31 -13.96
CA SER A 198 -4.82 -16.54 -13.22
C SER A 198 -5.38 -15.93 -11.92
N SER A 199 -4.49 -15.55 -11.01
CA SER A 199 -4.91 -14.77 -9.83
C SER A 199 -5.42 -13.38 -10.24
N GLN A 200 -6.24 -12.77 -9.38
CA GLN A 200 -6.79 -11.43 -9.62
C GLN A 200 -5.70 -10.39 -9.89
N THR A 201 -4.58 -10.43 -9.15
CA THR A 201 -3.44 -9.53 -9.35
C THR A 201 -2.80 -9.71 -10.73
N VAL A 202 -2.63 -10.95 -11.21
CA VAL A 202 -2.07 -11.23 -12.54
C VAL A 202 -3.02 -10.75 -13.63
N PHE A 203 -4.32 -11.01 -13.48
CA PHE A 203 -5.35 -10.54 -14.40
C PHE A 203 -5.36 -9.00 -14.51
N GLN A 204 -5.32 -8.30 -13.38
CA GLN A 204 -5.26 -6.83 -13.35
C GLN A 204 -3.99 -6.29 -14.03
N ASN A 205 -2.83 -6.86 -13.73
CA ASN A 205 -1.57 -6.46 -14.37
C ASN A 205 -1.59 -6.70 -15.88
N TRP A 206 -2.13 -7.85 -16.31
CA TRP A 206 -2.33 -8.16 -17.73
C TRP A 206 -3.26 -7.12 -18.39
N LYS A 207 -4.39 -6.80 -17.77
CA LYS A 207 -5.38 -5.86 -18.32
C LYS A 207 -4.82 -4.44 -18.45
N MET A 208 -4.01 -4.01 -17.48
CA MET A 208 -3.29 -2.74 -17.50
C MET A 208 -2.22 -2.71 -18.60
N ALA A 209 -1.30 -3.68 -18.62
CA ALA A 209 -0.19 -3.71 -19.56
C ALA A 209 -0.67 -3.91 -21.00
N THR A 210 -1.52 -4.90 -21.25
CA THR A 210 -2.12 -5.15 -22.57
C THR A 210 -3.00 -3.98 -23.00
N GLY A 211 -3.74 -3.38 -22.07
CA GLY A 211 -4.56 -2.20 -22.35
C GLY A 211 -3.75 -0.96 -22.74
N ALA A 212 -2.56 -0.76 -22.18
CA ALA A 212 -1.65 0.31 -22.59
C ALA A 212 -1.01 0.03 -23.96
N ALA A 213 -0.56 -1.21 -24.19
CA ALA A 213 0.01 -1.63 -25.46
C ALA A 213 -1.00 -1.50 -26.61
N LEU A 214 -2.24 -1.95 -26.41
CA LEU A 214 -3.30 -1.86 -27.42
C LEU A 214 -3.69 -0.41 -27.74
N GLU A 215 -3.72 0.48 -26.74
CA GLU A 215 -3.97 1.91 -26.97
C GLU A 215 -2.90 2.51 -27.88
N GLN A 216 -1.62 2.17 -27.65
CA GLN A 216 -0.53 2.64 -28.49
C GLN A 216 -0.59 2.05 -29.91
N LEU A 217 -0.82 0.74 -30.03
CA LEU A 217 -0.88 0.04 -31.31
C LEU A 217 -2.03 0.52 -32.19
N THR A 218 -3.14 0.95 -31.59
CA THR A 218 -4.33 1.40 -32.32
C THR A 218 -4.42 2.92 -32.44
N SER A 219 -3.43 3.68 -31.97
CA SER A 219 -3.46 5.16 -31.90
C SER A 219 -3.80 5.84 -33.23
N GLU A 220 -3.27 5.37 -34.35
CA GLU A 220 -3.58 5.90 -35.68
C GLU A 220 -5.05 5.64 -36.06
N GLN A 221 -5.53 4.40 -35.88
CA GLN A 221 -6.91 4.01 -36.14
C GLN A 221 -7.90 4.77 -35.24
N GLN A 222 -7.54 4.98 -33.96
CA GLN A 222 -8.28 5.78 -33.02
C GLN A 222 -8.42 7.23 -33.52
N SER A 223 -7.29 7.86 -33.88
CA SER A 223 -7.27 9.22 -34.42
C SER A 223 -8.10 9.35 -35.71
N GLY A 224 -7.98 8.39 -36.62
CA GLY A 224 -8.78 8.31 -37.85
C GLY A 224 -10.29 8.20 -37.56
N THR A 225 -10.66 7.40 -36.56
CA THR A 225 -12.06 7.26 -36.12
C THR A 225 -12.59 8.58 -35.54
N LEU A 226 -11.79 9.30 -34.75
CA LEU A 226 -12.18 10.62 -34.22
C LEU A 226 -12.41 11.63 -35.35
N VAL A 227 -11.51 11.69 -36.33
CA VAL A 227 -11.66 12.55 -37.52
C VAL A 227 -12.94 12.20 -38.28
N TYR A 228 -13.19 10.91 -38.48
CA TYR A 228 -14.40 10.44 -39.14
C TYR A 228 -15.67 10.91 -38.41
N ILE A 229 -15.76 10.73 -37.09
CA ILE A 229 -16.91 11.18 -36.28
C ILE A 229 -17.13 12.69 -36.46
N ILE A 230 -16.07 13.48 -36.34
CA ILE A 230 -16.13 14.94 -36.48
C ILE A 230 -16.66 15.33 -37.86
N ASP A 231 -16.15 14.71 -38.92
CA ASP A 231 -16.57 15.04 -40.28
C ASP A 231 -18.00 14.59 -40.59
N GLN A 232 -18.47 13.47 -40.03
CA GLN A 232 -19.88 13.06 -40.13
C GLN A 232 -20.81 14.08 -39.46
N ILE A 233 -20.48 14.48 -38.22
CA ILE A 233 -21.25 15.46 -37.47
C ILE A 233 -21.29 16.80 -38.21
N GLU A 234 -20.16 17.25 -38.73
CA GLU A 234 -20.06 18.54 -39.42
C GLU A 234 -20.76 18.53 -40.78
N ARG A 235 -20.70 17.41 -41.52
CA ARG A 235 -21.44 17.25 -42.77
C ARG A 235 -22.94 17.34 -42.53
N LYS A 236 -23.45 16.71 -41.46
CA LYS A 236 -24.89 16.65 -41.18
C LYS A 236 -25.41 17.92 -40.51
N LEU A 237 -24.67 18.46 -39.54
CA LEU A 237 -25.15 19.51 -38.65
C LEU A 237 -24.51 20.88 -38.90
N GLY A 238 -23.41 20.96 -39.64
CA GLY A 238 -22.62 22.18 -39.77
C GLY A 238 -23.39 23.38 -40.31
N ARG A 239 -24.39 23.16 -41.16
CA ARG A 239 -25.27 24.21 -41.72
C ARG A 239 -26.17 24.87 -40.67
N ALA A 240 -26.56 24.10 -39.66
CA ALA A 240 -27.44 24.59 -38.59
C ALA A 240 -26.68 25.26 -37.44
N ALA A 241 -25.35 25.19 -37.45
CA ALA A 241 -24.52 25.76 -36.40
C ALA A 241 -24.46 27.30 -36.49
N SER A 242 -24.33 27.92 -35.32
CA SER A 242 -24.21 29.37 -35.13
C SER A 242 -22.75 29.84 -35.02
N THR A 243 -21.80 28.91 -34.91
CA THR A 243 -20.37 29.17 -34.71
C THR A 243 -19.54 28.79 -35.94
N GLY A 244 -18.27 29.23 -35.99
CA GLY A 244 -17.32 28.80 -37.02
C GLY A 244 -16.92 27.33 -36.90
N SER A 245 -16.77 26.65 -38.05
CA SER A 245 -16.49 25.20 -38.09
C SER A 245 -15.17 24.82 -37.39
N VAL A 246 -14.10 25.59 -37.55
CA VAL A 246 -12.78 25.28 -36.93
C VAL A 246 -12.89 25.15 -35.40
N ARG A 247 -13.48 26.14 -34.72
CA ARG A 247 -13.65 26.12 -33.27
C ARG A 247 -14.53 24.96 -32.81
N ARG A 248 -15.65 24.74 -33.52
CA ARG A 248 -16.62 23.70 -33.18
C ARG A 248 -16.03 22.29 -33.33
N LYS A 249 -15.30 22.04 -34.43
CA LYS A 249 -14.53 20.81 -34.66
C LYS A 249 -13.51 20.56 -33.56
N GLN A 250 -12.78 21.60 -33.13
CA GLN A 250 -11.79 21.48 -32.06
C GLN A 250 -12.45 21.14 -30.71
N GLN A 251 -13.57 21.80 -30.36
CA GLN A 251 -14.30 21.47 -29.12
C GLN A 251 -14.85 20.04 -29.15
N LEU A 252 -15.37 19.62 -30.31
CA LEU A 252 -15.87 18.26 -30.51
C LEU A 252 -14.74 17.23 -30.37
N ARG A 253 -13.56 17.51 -30.94
CA ARG A 253 -12.37 16.66 -30.76
C ARG A 253 -12.03 16.45 -29.29
N VAL A 254 -11.96 17.52 -28.50
CA VAL A 254 -11.65 17.44 -27.07
C VAL A 254 -12.69 16.59 -26.33
N PHE A 255 -13.97 16.79 -26.59
CA PHE A 255 -15.04 15.96 -26.02
C PHE A 255 -14.89 14.47 -26.37
N LEU A 256 -14.58 14.16 -27.64
CA LEU A 256 -14.38 12.77 -28.06
C LEU A 256 -13.13 12.15 -27.43
N GLU A 257 -12.05 12.91 -27.28
CA GLU A 257 -10.84 12.48 -26.57
C GLU A 257 -11.15 12.14 -25.10
N HIS A 258 -12.01 12.92 -24.44
CA HIS A 258 -12.50 12.59 -23.09
C HIS A 258 -13.33 11.30 -23.07
N CYS A 259 -14.19 11.07 -24.08
CA CYS A 259 -14.95 9.81 -24.20
C CYS A 259 -14.02 8.60 -24.35
N VAL A 260 -12.98 8.72 -25.19
CA VAL A 260 -11.97 7.68 -25.40
C VAL A 260 -11.18 7.41 -24.13
N SER A 261 -10.70 8.46 -23.47
CA SER A 261 -9.99 8.34 -22.19
C SER A 261 -10.84 7.63 -21.15
N PHE A 262 -12.12 7.99 -21.03
CA PHE A 262 -13.06 7.34 -20.13
C PHE A 262 -13.24 5.85 -20.46
N LYS A 263 -13.49 5.52 -21.74
CA LYS A 263 -13.60 4.12 -22.20
C LYS A 263 -12.34 3.31 -21.87
N ASN A 264 -11.15 3.86 -22.12
CA ASN A 264 -9.89 3.17 -21.87
C ASN A 264 -9.66 2.91 -20.38
N ILE A 265 -10.09 3.83 -19.51
CA ILE A 265 -10.02 3.66 -18.06
C ILE A 265 -10.94 2.54 -17.59
N LEU A 266 -12.18 2.48 -18.08
CA LEU A 266 -13.13 1.42 -17.75
C LEU A 266 -12.65 0.06 -18.21
N VAL A 267 -12.11 -0.02 -19.43
CA VAL A 267 -11.59 -1.24 -20.03
C VAL A 267 -10.29 -1.72 -19.35
N ARG A 268 -9.70 -0.92 -18.45
CA ARG A 268 -8.58 -1.33 -17.59
C ARG A 268 -9.01 -1.79 -16.20
N GLN A 269 -10.28 -1.59 -15.83
CA GLN A 269 -10.78 -1.99 -14.52
C GLN A 269 -10.92 -3.50 -14.40
N PRO A 270 -10.80 -4.08 -13.19
CA PRO A 270 -11.01 -5.50 -13.02
C PRO A 270 -12.43 -5.92 -13.40
N ASP A 271 -13.41 -5.09 -13.05
CA ASP A 271 -14.81 -5.27 -13.41
C ASP A 271 -15.07 -4.97 -14.88
N LYS A 272 -16.09 -5.62 -15.45
CA LYS A 272 -16.50 -5.37 -16.83
C LYS A 272 -17.59 -4.29 -16.83
N PHE A 273 -17.40 -3.28 -17.68
CA PHE A 273 -18.37 -2.20 -17.86
C PHE A 273 -18.95 -2.26 -19.26
N SER A 274 -20.24 -1.96 -19.40
CA SER A 274 -20.89 -1.82 -20.71
C SER A 274 -21.81 -0.61 -20.74
N PHE A 275 -21.93 -0.05 -21.93
CA PHE A 275 -22.85 1.03 -22.22
C PHE A 275 -24.12 0.43 -22.83
N ILE A 276 -25.27 0.74 -22.24
CA ILE A 276 -26.56 0.23 -22.68
C ILE A 276 -27.41 1.41 -23.12
N ARG A 277 -28.14 1.21 -24.20
CA ARG A 277 -29.02 2.22 -24.76
C ARG A 277 -30.30 1.58 -25.26
N SER A 278 -31.42 2.23 -24.95
CA SER A 278 -32.74 1.86 -25.39
C SER A 278 -33.02 2.35 -26.81
N GLN A 279 -33.77 1.55 -27.55
CA GLN A 279 -34.32 1.96 -28.84
C GLN A 279 -35.55 2.85 -28.62
N PRO A 280 -35.88 3.75 -29.57
CA PRO A 280 -37.14 4.46 -29.54
C PRO A 280 -38.33 3.49 -29.48
N GLY A 281 -39.33 3.80 -28.65
CA GLY A 281 -40.52 2.97 -28.43
C GLY A 281 -40.46 2.07 -27.19
N VAL A 282 -39.30 1.91 -26.56
CA VAL A 282 -39.16 1.14 -25.30
C VAL A 282 -39.81 1.90 -24.14
N ASP A 283 -40.49 1.19 -23.23
CA ASP A 283 -41.11 1.79 -22.05
C ASP A 283 -40.07 2.45 -21.12
N PHE A 284 -40.42 3.62 -20.60
CA PHE A 284 -39.62 4.28 -19.57
C PHE A 284 -39.65 3.46 -18.26
N VAL A 285 -38.46 3.14 -17.75
CA VAL A 285 -38.28 2.40 -16.49
C VAL A 285 -37.57 3.26 -15.46
N ALA A 286 -38.31 3.72 -14.45
CA ALA A 286 -37.76 4.45 -13.33
C ALA A 286 -36.67 3.64 -12.61
N GLY A 287 -35.56 4.30 -12.28
CA GLY A 287 -34.39 3.67 -11.62
C GLY A 287 -33.34 3.12 -12.59
N VAL A 288 -33.72 2.85 -13.84
CA VAL A 288 -32.79 2.49 -14.94
C VAL A 288 -32.57 3.66 -15.89
N MET A 289 -33.57 4.52 -16.00
CA MET A 289 -33.58 5.69 -16.87
C MET A 289 -33.83 6.97 -16.06
N GLU A 290 -33.22 8.07 -16.50
CA GLU A 290 -33.43 9.42 -16.04
C GLU A 290 -34.11 10.23 -17.15
N ASN A 291 -35.27 10.81 -16.86
CA ASN A 291 -36.00 11.62 -17.82
C ASN A 291 -35.41 13.05 -17.89
N PHE A 292 -34.95 13.45 -19.07
CA PHE A 292 -34.45 14.80 -19.35
C PHE A 292 -35.55 15.75 -19.85
N GLY A 293 -36.58 15.23 -20.50
CA GLY A 293 -37.66 16.02 -21.09
C GLY A 293 -38.82 15.17 -21.60
N GLY A 294 -40.02 15.76 -21.69
CA GLY A 294 -41.30 15.04 -21.87
C GLY A 294 -42.03 14.83 -20.55
N ASN A 295 -43.14 14.07 -20.56
CA ASN A 295 -44.01 13.88 -19.40
C ASN A 295 -43.40 12.98 -18.30
N GLY A 296 -42.46 12.08 -18.63
CA GLY A 296 -41.69 11.34 -17.61
C GLY A 296 -42.43 10.32 -16.76
N ASP A 297 -43.70 10.03 -17.09
CA ASP A 297 -44.51 9.07 -16.35
C ASP A 297 -44.18 7.63 -16.75
N ASN A 298 -44.27 6.70 -15.78
CA ASN A 298 -44.11 5.27 -16.02
C ASN A 298 -45.17 4.79 -17.03
N GLY A 299 -44.71 4.16 -18.12
CA GLY A 299 -45.55 3.75 -19.25
C GLY A 299 -45.42 4.65 -20.49
N ASN A 300 -44.74 5.79 -20.38
CA ASN A 300 -44.39 6.58 -21.56
C ASN A 300 -43.22 5.92 -22.30
N SER A 301 -43.30 5.89 -23.63
CA SER A 301 -42.21 5.34 -24.45
C SER A 301 -41.05 6.32 -24.59
N VAL A 302 -39.82 5.81 -24.53
CA VAL A 302 -38.59 6.52 -24.88
C VAL A 302 -38.67 6.96 -26.34
N ARG A 303 -38.56 8.26 -26.61
CA ARG A 303 -38.44 8.79 -27.98
C ARG A 303 -36.99 8.94 -28.41
N LEU A 304 -36.14 9.42 -27.51
CA LEU A 304 -34.73 9.65 -27.75
C LEU A 304 -33.92 9.16 -26.56
N SER A 305 -32.84 8.41 -26.82
CA SER A 305 -31.80 8.17 -25.82
C SER A 305 -30.71 9.22 -25.98
N LEU A 306 -30.66 10.14 -25.05
CA LEU A 306 -29.72 11.26 -25.03
C LEU A 306 -28.35 10.84 -24.51
N TRP A 307 -28.25 9.83 -23.65
CA TRP A 307 -26.96 9.31 -23.18
C TRP A 307 -27.13 7.88 -22.69
N PRO A 308 -26.23 6.94 -23.04
CA PRO A 308 -26.37 5.55 -22.63
C PRO A 308 -26.22 5.38 -21.12
N ALA A 309 -26.91 4.38 -20.55
CA ALA A 309 -26.63 3.89 -19.22
C ALA A 309 -25.22 3.29 -19.14
N LEU A 310 -24.59 3.43 -17.98
CA LEU A 310 -23.37 2.72 -17.65
C LEU A 310 -23.67 1.64 -16.62
N VAL A 311 -23.38 0.39 -16.98
CA VAL A 311 -23.56 -0.75 -16.08
C VAL A 311 -22.25 -1.48 -15.82
N LYS A 312 -22.16 -2.07 -14.64
CA LYS A 312 -21.04 -2.85 -14.15
C LYS A 312 -21.48 -4.31 -13.98
N HIS A 313 -20.65 -5.23 -14.45
CA HIS A 313 -20.84 -6.67 -14.34
C HIS A 313 -19.85 -7.21 -13.30
N ASP A 314 -20.34 -7.59 -12.12
CA ASP A 314 -19.55 -8.09 -11.00
C ASP A 314 -19.45 -9.63 -10.95
N GLY A 315 -19.98 -10.32 -11.96
CA GLY A 315 -19.99 -11.78 -12.06
C GLY A 315 -21.21 -12.45 -11.42
N THR A 316 -22.05 -11.68 -10.72
CA THR A 316 -23.39 -12.09 -10.27
C THR A 316 -24.46 -11.40 -11.12
N ALA A 317 -25.48 -12.14 -11.55
CA ALA A 317 -26.65 -11.52 -12.17
C ALA A 317 -27.58 -11.02 -11.06
N PRO A 318 -28.21 -9.83 -11.18
CA PRO A 318 -28.16 -8.88 -12.29
C PRO A 318 -26.99 -7.86 -12.21
N TYR A 319 -26.67 -7.21 -13.33
CA TYR A 319 -25.69 -6.11 -13.39
C TYR A 319 -26.08 -4.93 -12.48
N VAL A 320 -25.08 -4.16 -12.06
CA VAL A 320 -25.27 -2.95 -11.26
C VAL A 320 -25.27 -1.72 -12.15
N ILE A 321 -26.28 -0.86 -12.00
CA ILE A 321 -26.36 0.42 -12.72
C ILE A 321 -25.48 1.44 -11.99
N ILE A 322 -24.46 1.92 -12.69
CA ILE A 322 -23.55 2.94 -12.19
C ILE A 322 -24.10 4.33 -12.48
N ASP A 323 -24.59 4.56 -13.69
CA ASP A 323 -25.25 5.79 -14.11
C ASP A 323 -26.44 5.43 -15.02
N PRO A 324 -27.65 5.96 -14.77
CA PRO A 324 -28.85 5.63 -15.53
C PRO A 324 -28.79 6.18 -16.96
N GLU A 325 -29.59 5.61 -17.85
CA GLU A 325 -29.74 6.10 -19.22
C GLU A 325 -30.46 7.45 -19.21
N LEU A 326 -29.93 8.45 -19.90
CA LEU A 326 -30.61 9.74 -20.04
C LEU A 326 -31.53 9.70 -21.26
N VAL A 327 -32.84 9.90 -21.06
CA VAL A 327 -33.84 9.75 -22.13
C VAL A 327 -34.75 10.98 -22.26
N TRP A 328 -35.31 11.16 -23.45
CA TRP A 328 -36.45 12.02 -23.71
C TRP A 328 -37.67 11.13 -23.93
N THR A 329 -38.71 11.31 -23.12
CA THR A 329 -39.94 10.53 -23.18
C THR A 329 -40.98 11.17 -24.10
N GLY A 330 -41.83 10.35 -24.70
CA GLY A 330 -43.01 10.83 -25.41
C GLY A 330 -44.07 11.36 -24.46
N ASP A 331 -44.89 12.24 -25.00
CA ASP A 331 -46.16 12.63 -24.38
C ASP A 331 -47.20 11.52 -24.52
#